data_AF-R4XJQ0-F1
#
_entry.id   AF-R4XJQ0-F1
#
_cell.length_a   1.000
_cell.length_b   1.000
_cell.length_c   1.000
_cell.angle_alpha   90.00
_cell.angle_beta   90.00
_cell.angle_gamma   90.00
#
_symmetry.space_group_name_H-M   'P 1'
#
loop_
_entity.id
_entity.type
_entity.pdbx_description
1 polymer ?
#
loop_
_entity_poly.entity_id
_entity_poly.type
_entity_poly.pdbx_seq_one_letter_code
_entity_poly.pdbx_strand_id
1 'polypeptide(L)'
;MNALNQIYIYRLPLDITGSLRPRDNAGPSDARPAQAHESSSEDEPDDTDDELAETEGALKEASLVENPSTVRTSSAGSPISWYTSASIPAPTKIGVYKAMLLNPGSTLMDIQLGPGSTAGRTIAMFMVGGGHFQGTIISLDESSVDKCGIKASKGFHRYTTRRKQGGAQSTNDNAKGAANSAGAQIRRYNEIALAQDVRELLKEWNSLLATVDIILVRASGPSSKKLLYENGLDKHDPRVRGFPLNTRRATQSEIIRSFHILSRLQVGSTEDDIEETRNTPSMMPVTTIKPVEIKPDVKQVEHTDKLTTLIKRNKVPAIRAYIADHGIKINEFQLEPKKSYLHAPNLLHFAAFTESSPAISVLLDLKADPRIVNDVSKTAFEVAGSKEARDSFRMWRGLDGNEQKWDWEAARVPAGLTSEQIKARKARQVEQKALTDAEEDQRRRAEMARLEREVAEDQAAAKAEQDRKRGPGRSLPMGLLGTSSMTSLEGMTPEMKKKVERERRARAAEARFKK
;
A
#
# COMPACT_ATOMS: atom_id res chain seq x y z
N MET A 1 26.48 1.64 15.11
CA MET A 1 25.03 1.79 14.83
C MET A 1 24.49 0.77 13.82
N ASN A 2 25.18 0.43 12.72
CA ASN A 2 24.64 -0.46 11.68
C ASN A 2 24.47 -1.95 12.07
N ALA A 3 25.23 -2.46 13.05
CA ALA A 3 25.17 -3.88 13.44
C ALA A 3 23.88 -4.24 14.22
N LEU A 4 23.30 -3.30 14.99
CA LEU A 4 22.11 -3.54 15.81
C LEU A 4 20.81 -3.62 14.97
N ASN A 5 20.73 -2.90 13.85
CA ASN A 5 19.58 -2.92 12.93
C ASN A 5 19.44 -4.24 12.14
N GLN A 6 20.45 -5.11 12.21
CA GLN A 6 20.41 -6.43 11.59
C GLN A 6 19.99 -7.54 12.57
N ILE A 7 19.79 -7.19 13.85
CA ILE A 7 19.43 -8.16 14.89
C ILE A 7 17.91 -8.34 14.92
N TYR A 8 17.48 -9.59 14.85
CA TYR A 8 16.09 -9.98 15.01
C TYR A 8 15.71 -10.03 16.49
N ILE A 9 14.49 -9.59 16.82
CA ILE A 9 13.95 -9.58 18.18
C ILE A 9 13.97 -10.97 18.82
N TYR A 10 13.87 -12.02 18.00
CA TYR A 10 13.89 -13.42 18.43
C TYR A 10 15.29 -13.98 18.74
N ARG A 11 16.35 -13.22 18.42
CA ARG A 11 17.76 -13.63 18.54
C ARG A 11 18.59 -12.51 19.19
N LEU A 12 18.17 -12.06 20.36
CA LEU A 12 18.94 -11.12 21.16
C LEU A 12 19.96 -11.88 22.02
N PRO A 13 21.23 -11.45 22.08
CA PRO A 13 22.22 -11.99 23.01
C PRO A 13 21.71 -11.91 24.46
N LEU A 14 21.91 -12.99 25.22
CA LEU A 14 21.42 -13.13 26.60
C LEU A 14 21.86 -11.95 27.50
N ASP A 15 23.08 -11.44 27.28
CA ASP A 15 23.67 -10.29 27.99
C ASP A 15 22.83 -9.01 27.87
N ILE A 16 22.24 -8.79 26.68
CA ILE A 16 21.38 -7.63 26.44
C ILE A 16 20.03 -7.88 27.08
N THR A 17 19.44 -9.06 26.88
CA THR A 17 18.10 -9.36 27.36
C THR A 17 17.96 -9.24 28.88
N GLY A 18 18.97 -9.67 29.65
CA GLY A 18 18.96 -9.63 31.12
C GLY A 18 19.09 -8.24 31.74
N SER A 19 19.50 -7.24 30.95
CA SER A 19 19.73 -5.87 31.40
C SER A 19 18.73 -4.86 30.84
N LEU A 20 17.74 -5.30 30.05
CA LEU A 20 16.70 -4.43 29.48
C LEU A 20 15.73 -3.96 30.57
N ARG A 21 15.66 -2.65 30.76
CA ARG A 21 14.64 -2.01 31.58
C ARG A 21 13.65 -1.25 30.69
N PRO A 22 12.32 -1.41 30.88
CA PRO A 22 11.33 -0.56 30.24
C PRO A 22 11.60 0.90 30.60
N ARG A 23 11.52 1.80 29.61
CA ARG A 23 11.60 3.24 29.88
C ARG A 23 10.20 3.75 30.22
N ASP A 24 10.01 4.17 31.47
CA ASP A 24 8.82 4.91 31.88
C ASP A 24 8.90 6.32 31.30
N ASN A 25 8.00 6.66 30.37
CA ASN A 25 7.80 8.04 29.92
C ASN A 25 6.97 8.83 30.96
N ALA A 26 7.35 8.77 32.23
CA ALA A 26 6.92 9.74 33.22
C ALA A 26 7.92 10.90 33.16
N GLY A 27 7.48 12.06 32.67
CA GLY A 27 8.27 13.29 32.75
C GLY A 27 8.62 13.62 34.21
N PRO A 28 9.66 14.43 34.47
CA PRO A 28 10.06 14.77 35.81
C PRO A 28 8.97 15.65 36.46
N SER A 29 8.12 15.05 37.29
CA SER A 29 7.32 15.81 38.26
C SER A 29 8.28 16.23 39.36
N ASP A 30 8.66 17.52 39.35
CA ASP A 30 9.33 18.17 40.46
C ASP A 30 8.55 17.89 41.75
N ALA A 31 9.15 17.05 42.61
CA ALA A 31 8.73 16.90 43.97
C ALA A 31 9.07 18.19 44.72
N ARG A 32 8.05 19.01 45.02
CA ARG A 32 8.08 19.90 46.17
C ARG A 32 6.88 19.62 47.08
N PRO A 33 7.10 19.56 48.41
CA PRO A 33 6.14 19.03 49.35
C PRO A 33 4.97 20.01 49.54
N ALA A 34 3.80 19.41 49.75
CA ALA A 34 2.56 20.08 50.12
C ALA A 34 2.75 20.98 51.34
N GLN A 35 2.36 22.26 51.21
CA GLN A 35 1.87 23.03 52.34
C GLN A 35 0.35 22.94 52.31
N ALA A 36 -0.18 22.35 53.37
CA ALA A 36 -1.60 22.31 53.68
C ALA A 36 -2.11 23.74 53.85
N HIS A 37 -3.21 24.05 53.16
CA HIS A 37 -4.11 25.11 53.57
C HIS A 37 -5.52 24.53 53.58
N GLU A 38 -6.00 24.29 54.79
CA GLU A 38 -7.40 24.08 55.11
C GLU A 38 -8.21 25.32 54.68
N SER A 39 -9.36 25.07 54.05
CA SER A 39 -10.42 26.06 53.90
C SER A 39 -11.75 25.33 53.72
N SER A 40 -12.39 25.15 54.87
CA SER A 40 -13.79 24.79 55.09
C SER A 40 -14.77 25.61 54.25
N SER A 41 -15.79 24.96 53.69
CA SER A 41 -17.17 25.48 53.68
C SER A 41 -18.16 24.34 53.38
N GLU A 42 -18.94 24.01 54.40
CA GLU A 42 -20.15 23.19 54.37
C GLU A 42 -21.26 23.93 53.58
N ASP A 43 -22.10 23.19 52.85
CA ASP A 43 -23.56 23.36 52.87
C ASP A 43 -24.24 22.17 52.17
N GLU A 44 -25.24 21.64 52.87
CA GLU A 44 -26.04 20.42 52.70
C GLU A 44 -27.24 20.61 51.71
N PRO A 45 -28.28 19.75 51.65
CA PRO A 45 -28.49 18.74 50.61
C PRO A 45 -29.83 18.95 49.88
N ASP A 46 -30.17 18.11 48.89
CA ASP A 46 -31.59 17.77 48.71
C ASP A 46 -31.78 16.43 47.99
N ASP A 47 -32.79 15.73 48.49
CA ASP A 47 -33.16 14.34 48.34
C ASP A 47 -33.83 14.02 46.98
N THR A 48 -33.71 12.78 46.50
CA THR A 48 -34.80 11.79 46.62
C THR A 48 -34.48 10.46 45.93
N ASP A 49 -34.96 9.43 46.62
CA ASP A 49 -34.58 8.03 46.66
C ASP A 49 -35.22 7.10 45.60
N ASP A 50 -34.85 5.82 45.81
CA ASP A 50 -35.52 4.55 45.52
C ASP A 50 -35.05 3.77 44.25
N GLU A 51 -34.66 2.49 44.31
CA GLU A 51 -34.83 1.48 45.37
C GLU A 51 -33.86 0.29 45.17
N LEU A 52 -33.15 -0.04 46.25
CA LEU A 52 -32.80 -1.34 46.84
C LEU A 52 -32.55 -2.61 45.99
N ALA A 53 -31.35 -3.18 46.19
CA ALA A 53 -31.18 -4.56 46.67
C ALA A 53 -29.82 -4.73 47.39
N GLU A 54 -29.87 -4.64 48.72
CA GLU A 54 -28.92 -5.17 49.71
C GLU A 54 -28.79 -6.70 49.60
N THR A 55 -27.88 -7.44 50.23
CA THR A 55 -26.55 -7.33 50.85
C THR A 55 -26.16 -8.79 51.14
N GLU A 56 -24.90 -9.19 50.98
CA GLU A 56 -24.23 -10.07 51.95
C GLU A 56 -22.74 -9.72 51.92
N GLY A 57 -22.29 -8.99 52.95
CA GLY A 57 -20.89 -9.02 53.41
C GLY A 57 -20.59 -10.37 54.07
N ALA A 58 -19.41 -10.68 54.59
CA ALA A 58 -18.12 -10.06 54.70
C ALA A 58 -17.18 -11.17 55.23
N LEU A 59 -15.87 -10.98 55.07
CA LEU A 59 -14.74 -11.48 55.90
C LEU A 59 -13.61 -12.10 55.06
N LYS A 60 -12.57 -11.31 54.79
CA LYS A 60 -11.29 -11.44 55.51
C LYS A 60 -10.28 -10.40 55.01
N GLU A 61 -10.00 -9.44 55.90
CA GLU A 61 -8.76 -8.66 55.92
C GLU A 61 -7.53 -9.55 56.17
N ALA A 62 -6.38 -8.94 55.85
CA ALA A 62 -5.02 -9.28 56.26
C ALA A 62 -4.26 -10.33 55.42
N SER A 63 -3.50 -9.82 54.44
CA SER A 63 -2.04 -9.82 54.57
C SER A 63 -1.39 -8.87 53.57
N LEU A 64 -0.92 -7.73 54.07
CA LEU A 64 0.15 -6.95 53.47
C LEU A 64 1.40 -7.84 53.38
N VAL A 65 1.72 -8.27 52.17
CA VAL A 65 3.09 -8.65 51.80
C VAL A 65 3.41 -7.87 50.54
N GLU A 66 4.12 -6.77 50.74
CA GLU A 66 4.80 -6.04 49.69
C GLU A 66 5.77 -6.99 48.97
N ASN A 67 5.60 -7.14 47.66
CA ASN A 67 6.68 -7.54 46.77
C ASN A 67 6.73 -6.53 45.60
N PRO A 68 7.89 -5.91 45.33
CA PRO A 68 7.97 -4.72 44.50
C PRO A 68 8.23 -5.12 43.05
N SER A 69 7.20 -5.17 42.20
CA SER A 69 7.29 -4.89 40.75
C SER A 69 6.02 -5.34 40.03
N THR A 70 5.04 -4.46 39.95
CA THR A 70 3.99 -4.56 38.93
C THR A 70 3.64 -3.17 38.45
N VAL A 71 4.63 -2.51 37.83
CA VAL A 71 4.43 -1.20 37.21
C VAL A 71 3.65 -1.41 35.92
N ARG A 72 2.39 -0.99 35.93
CA ARG A 72 1.51 -0.90 34.77
C ARG A 72 2.13 0.07 33.76
N THR A 73 2.68 -0.45 32.65
CA THR A 73 3.20 0.39 31.55
C THR A 73 2.04 0.90 30.68
N SER A 74 1.34 1.95 31.11
CA SER A 74 0.33 2.62 30.28
C SER A 74 0.95 3.76 29.47
N SER A 75 1.70 3.44 28.40
CA SER A 75 1.98 4.39 27.31
C SER A 75 0.89 4.26 26.24
N ALA A 76 -0.23 4.95 26.45
CA ALA A 76 -1.47 4.79 25.70
C ALA A 76 -1.45 5.26 24.22
N GLY A 77 -0.29 5.60 23.64
CA GLY A 77 -0.21 6.19 22.30
C GLY A 77 0.79 5.57 21.32
N SER A 78 1.94 5.03 21.77
CA SER A 78 2.98 4.57 20.84
C SER A 78 2.82 3.07 20.49
N PRO A 79 2.94 2.68 19.20
CA PRO A 79 2.94 1.27 18.80
C PRO A 79 4.25 0.51 19.16
N ILE A 80 5.27 1.26 19.58
CA ILE A 80 6.60 0.76 19.96
C ILE A 80 6.79 0.93 21.46
N SER A 81 7.29 -0.11 22.11
CA SER A 81 7.82 -0.07 23.48
C SER A 81 9.33 0.15 23.42
N TRP A 82 9.81 1.16 24.14
CA TRP A 82 11.23 1.52 24.20
C TRP A 82 11.89 0.94 25.46
N TYR A 83 13.09 0.41 25.29
CA TYR A 83 13.92 -0.21 26.31
C TYR A 83 15.32 0.39 26.31
N THR A 84 15.93 0.42 27.49
CA THR A 84 17.34 0.81 27.69
C THR A 84 18.07 -0.30 28.42
N SER A 85 19.35 -0.51 28.12
CA SER A 85 20.21 -1.49 28.78
C SER A 85 21.52 -0.83 29.20
N ALA A 86 22.13 -1.29 30.30
CA ALA A 86 23.44 -0.83 30.76
C ALA A 86 24.56 -1.13 29.74
N SER A 87 24.37 -2.13 28.88
CA SER A 87 25.32 -2.52 27.82
C SER A 87 25.23 -1.63 26.58
N ILE A 88 24.25 -0.71 26.52
CA ILE A 88 24.03 0.19 25.38
C ILE A 88 24.30 1.62 25.85
N PRO A 89 25.34 2.30 25.34
CA PRO A 89 25.67 3.66 25.74
C PRO A 89 24.52 4.64 25.41
N ALA A 90 24.20 5.54 26.35
CA ALA A 90 23.42 6.73 26.05
C ALA A 90 24.13 7.52 24.93
N PRO A 91 23.43 8.04 23.91
CA PRO A 91 21.98 8.29 23.82
C PRO A 91 21.17 7.22 23.07
N THR A 92 21.61 5.96 22.97
CA THR A 92 20.92 4.97 22.12
C THR A 92 19.80 4.22 22.87
N LYS A 93 18.58 4.17 22.29
CA LYS A 93 17.44 3.40 22.79
C LYS A 93 17.02 2.29 21.81
N ILE A 94 16.45 1.23 22.35
CA ILE A 94 15.95 0.09 21.57
C ILE A 94 14.42 0.09 21.59
N GLY A 95 13.79 -0.07 20.43
CA GLY A 95 12.34 -0.15 20.27
C GLY A 95 11.89 -1.51 19.75
N VAL A 96 10.80 -2.02 20.32
CA VAL A 96 10.12 -3.24 19.85
C VAL A 96 8.63 -2.97 19.65
N TYR A 97 8.07 -3.47 18.56
CA TYR A 97 6.64 -3.35 18.29
C TYR A 97 5.81 -4.13 19.31
N LYS A 98 4.88 -3.45 19.98
CA LYS A 98 3.96 -4.05 20.97
C LYS A 98 3.16 -5.21 20.37
N ALA A 99 2.84 -5.15 19.09
CA ALA A 99 2.09 -6.19 18.37
C ALA A 99 2.82 -7.54 18.30
N MET A 100 4.15 -7.56 18.47
CA MET A 100 4.97 -8.78 18.44
C MET A 100 5.15 -9.43 19.82
N LEU A 101 4.65 -8.83 20.89
CA LEU A 101 4.72 -9.37 22.25
C LEU A 101 3.59 -10.38 22.51
N LEU A 102 3.84 -11.60 23.00
CA LEU A 102 2.79 -12.62 23.08
C LEU A 102 1.58 -12.18 23.92
N ASN A 103 1.81 -11.51 25.05
CA ASN A 103 0.75 -11.03 25.95
C ASN A 103 1.02 -9.59 26.42
N PRO A 104 -0.03 -8.81 26.76
CA PRO A 104 0.14 -7.51 27.41
C PRO A 104 0.82 -7.71 28.78
N GLY A 105 2.11 -7.39 28.86
CA GLY A 105 2.96 -7.63 30.05
C GLY A 105 4.08 -8.66 29.85
N SER A 106 4.10 -9.37 28.71
CA SER A 106 5.23 -10.25 28.37
C SER A 106 6.50 -9.43 28.12
N THR A 107 7.62 -9.93 28.63
CA THR A 107 8.94 -9.30 28.47
C THR A 107 9.60 -9.85 27.21
N LEU A 108 10.58 -9.12 26.67
CA LEU A 108 11.39 -9.56 25.53
C LEU A 108 12.07 -10.93 25.71
N MET A 109 12.21 -11.38 26.95
CA MET A 109 12.66 -12.72 27.33
C MET A 109 11.72 -13.82 26.84
N ASP A 110 10.41 -13.61 26.97
CA ASP A 110 9.40 -14.63 26.66
C ASP A 110 9.35 -14.93 25.16
N ILE A 111 9.85 -14.00 24.34
CA ILE A 111 9.86 -14.05 22.88
C ILE A 111 11.18 -14.59 22.33
N GLN A 112 12.24 -14.73 23.15
CA GLN A 112 13.51 -15.27 22.65
C GLN A 112 13.36 -16.73 22.21
N LEU A 113 14.03 -17.08 21.11
CA LEU A 113 14.24 -18.46 20.68
C LEU A 113 15.56 -18.92 21.32
N GLY A 114 15.48 -19.56 22.49
CA GLY A 114 16.66 -20.08 23.19
C GLY A 114 17.24 -21.35 22.53
N PRO A 115 18.54 -21.63 22.69
CA PRO A 115 19.15 -22.88 22.23
C PRO A 115 18.54 -24.05 23.01
N GLY A 116 17.60 -24.78 22.38
CA GLY A 116 16.86 -25.89 22.99
C GLY A 116 15.34 -25.75 23.01
N SER A 117 14.77 -24.63 22.56
CA SER A 117 13.32 -24.51 22.37
C SER A 117 12.89 -25.26 21.10
N THR A 118 12.44 -26.50 21.26
CA THR A 118 11.96 -27.40 20.19
C THR A 118 10.58 -27.04 19.64
N ALA A 119 9.91 -26.03 20.20
CA ALA A 119 8.63 -25.54 19.69
C ALA A 119 8.86 -24.45 18.64
N GLY A 120 8.81 -24.81 17.36
CA GLY A 120 8.79 -23.86 16.25
C GLY A 120 7.60 -22.91 16.39
N ARG A 121 7.87 -21.62 16.65
CA ARG A 121 6.83 -20.60 16.80
C ARG A 121 6.26 -20.24 15.44
N THR A 122 4.98 -19.94 15.37
CA THR A 122 4.33 -19.65 14.08
C THR A 122 3.55 -18.35 14.14
N ILE A 123 3.73 -17.50 13.13
CA ILE A 123 3.00 -16.25 12.95
C ILE A 123 2.16 -16.33 11.68
N ALA A 124 0.88 -15.96 11.77
CA ALA A 124 0.02 -15.77 10.61
C ALA A 124 -0.12 -14.28 10.28
N MET A 125 -0.02 -13.94 9.01
CA MET A 125 -0.16 -12.58 8.51
C MET A 125 -1.19 -12.55 7.38
N PHE A 126 -2.22 -11.73 7.53
CA PHE A 126 -3.30 -11.58 6.56
C PHE A 126 -3.44 -10.12 6.12
N MET A 127 -3.49 -9.88 4.81
CA MET A 127 -3.73 -8.57 4.23
C MET A 127 -4.88 -8.61 3.24
N VAL A 128 -5.85 -7.71 3.43
CA VAL A 128 -7.04 -7.58 2.58
C VAL A 128 -7.29 -6.12 2.23
N GLY A 129 -7.44 -5.85 0.93
CA GLY A 129 -7.88 -4.55 0.45
C GLY A 129 -8.06 -4.49 -1.05
N GLY A 130 -9.12 -3.82 -1.50
CA GLY A 130 -9.35 -3.53 -2.92
C GLY A 130 -9.46 -4.76 -3.83
N GLY A 131 -9.93 -5.89 -3.28
CA GLY A 131 -10.03 -7.16 -4.01
C GLY A 131 -8.73 -7.97 -4.08
N HIS A 132 -7.70 -7.56 -3.34
CA HIS A 132 -6.52 -8.37 -3.08
C HIS A 132 -6.61 -8.98 -1.68
N PHE A 133 -6.36 -10.29 -1.60
CA PHE A 133 -6.15 -11.03 -0.37
C PHE A 133 -4.77 -11.68 -0.44
N GLN A 134 -3.99 -11.58 0.64
CA GLN A 134 -2.78 -12.36 0.83
C GLN A 134 -2.75 -12.87 2.27
N GLY A 135 -2.60 -14.18 2.42
CA GLY A 135 -2.32 -14.83 3.70
C GLY A 135 -0.98 -15.55 3.63
N THR A 136 -0.18 -15.44 4.68
CA THR A 136 1.08 -16.18 4.83
C THR A 136 1.28 -16.60 6.27
N ILE A 137 1.66 -17.85 6.46
CA ILE A 137 2.02 -18.45 7.74
C ILE A 137 3.53 -18.66 7.73
N ILE A 138 4.21 -18.05 8.70
CA ILE A 138 5.68 -18.01 8.81
C ILE A 138 6.09 -18.80 10.06
N SER A 139 6.97 -19.78 9.87
CA SER A 139 7.68 -20.49 10.94
C SER A 139 8.87 -19.66 11.41
N LEU A 140 9.02 -19.56 12.72
CA LEU A 140 10.12 -18.90 13.41
C LEU A 140 11.05 -19.96 13.98
N ASP A 141 11.86 -20.56 13.09
CA ASP A 141 12.93 -21.47 13.47
C ASP A 141 14.29 -20.75 13.32
N GLU A 142 15.28 -21.13 14.13
CA GLU A 142 16.59 -20.44 14.23
C GLU A 142 17.29 -20.27 12.87
N SER A 143 17.14 -21.23 11.96
CA SER A 143 17.68 -21.21 10.59
C SER A 143 16.86 -20.41 9.58
N SER A 144 15.62 -20.07 9.93
CA SER A 144 14.59 -19.57 9.02
C SER A 144 14.14 -18.13 9.27
N VAL A 145 14.54 -17.49 10.38
CA VAL A 145 14.22 -16.08 10.65
C VAL A 145 14.85 -15.15 9.61
N ASP A 146 16.10 -15.42 9.22
CA ASP A 146 16.84 -14.62 8.23
C ASP A 146 16.24 -14.69 6.82
N LYS A 147 15.68 -15.87 6.46
CA LYS A 147 15.12 -16.16 5.13
C LYS A 147 13.59 -16.08 5.07
N CYS A 148 12.92 -15.83 6.19
CA CYS A 148 11.46 -15.94 6.36
C CYS A 148 10.97 -17.35 5.98
N GLY A 149 10.97 -18.27 6.94
CA GLY A 149 10.50 -19.65 6.76
C GLY A 149 9.00 -19.75 6.49
N ILE A 150 8.58 -19.61 5.24
CA ILE A 150 7.16 -19.66 4.87
C ILE A 150 6.67 -21.12 4.94
N LYS A 151 5.74 -21.39 5.86
CA LYS A 151 5.06 -22.70 5.98
C LYS A 151 3.92 -22.83 4.98
N ALA A 152 3.16 -21.76 4.79
CA ALA A 152 2.09 -21.68 3.80
C ALA A 152 1.90 -20.25 3.32
N SER A 153 1.61 -20.03 2.03
CA SER A 153 1.33 -18.71 1.48
C SER A 153 0.33 -18.84 0.34
N LYS A 154 -0.74 -18.05 0.39
CA LYS A 154 -1.80 -18.07 -0.63
C LYS A 154 -2.33 -16.66 -0.85
N GLY A 155 -2.45 -16.29 -2.12
CA GLY A 155 -2.90 -14.97 -2.54
C GLY A 155 -4.03 -15.09 -3.56
N PHE A 156 -5.06 -14.27 -3.40
CA PHE A 156 -6.19 -14.20 -4.33
C PHE A 156 -6.34 -12.77 -4.82
N HIS A 157 -6.71 -12.63 -6.09
CA HIS A 157 -7.09 -11.34 -6.64
C HIS A 157 -8.37 -11.45 -7.45
N ARG A 158 -9.36 -10.65 -7.09
CA ARG A 158 -10.58 -10.45 -7.87
C ARG A 158 -10.85 -8.96 -8.03
N TYR A 159 -11.27 -8.54 -9.21
CA TYR A 159 -11.60 -7.14 -9.48
C TYR A 159 -12.93 -6.77 -8.82
N THR A 160 -12.86 -6.17 -7.63
CA THR A 160 -14.04 -5.78 -6.83
C THR A 160 -14.30 -4.27 -6.82
N THR A 161 -13.35 -3.45 -7.29
CA THR A 161 -13.45 -1.99 -7.24
C THR A 161 -13.51 -1.36 -8.64
N ARG A 162 -14.01 -0.11 -8.75
CA ARG A 162 -14.00 0.64 -10.01
C ARG A 162 -12.67 1.38 -10.18
N ARG A 163 -12.09 1.32 -11.39
CA ARG A 163 -10.90 2.10 -11.77
C ARG A 163 -11.16 3.60 -11.51
N LYS A 164 -10.20 4.28 -10.87
CA LYS A 164 -10.21 5.71 -10.49
C LYS A 164 -11.18 6.15 -9.38
N GLN A 165 -12.23 5.39 -9.08
CA GLN A 165 -13.18 5.74 -8.01
C GLN A 165 -12.76 5.15 -6.64
N GLY A 166 -12.06 4.01 -6.64
CA GLY A 166 -11.65 3.33 -5.39
C GLY A 166 -12.84 2.81 -4.58
N GLY A 167 -12.55 2.06 -3.50
CA GLY A 167 -13.57 1.51 -2.59
C GLY A 167 -14.27 0.24 -3.11
N ALA A 168 -14.71 -0.60 -2.17
CA ALA A 168 -15.48 -1.82 -2.46
C ALA A 168 -16.87 -1.46 -3.03
N GLN A 169 -17.39 -2.29 -3.93
CA GLN A 169 -18.70 -2.06 -4.56
C GLN A 169 -19.81 -2.10 -3.51
N SER A 170 -19.76 -3.04 -2.56
CA SER A 170 -20.69 -3.12 -1.43
C SER A 170 -20.77 -1.83 -0.61
N THR A 171 -19.63 -1.19 -0.33
CA THR A 171 -19.61 0.10 0.40
C THR A 171 -20.26 1.21 -0.41
N ASN A 172 -20.02 1.26 -1.72
CA ASN A 172 -20.61 2.28 -2.58
C ASN A 172 -22.12 2.05 -2.79
N ASP A 173 -22.56 0.79 -2.88
CA ASP A 173 -23.98 0.45 -2.97
C ASP A 173 -24.74 0.82 -1.68
N ASN A 174 -24.11 0.63 -0.51
CA ASN A 174 -24.69 1.04 0.77
C ASN A 174 -24.75 2.56 0.93
N ALA A 175 -23.81 3.30 0.34
CA ALA A 175 -23.73 4.76 0.47
C ALA A 175 -24.55 5.52 -0.59
N LYS A 176 -24.62 5.02 -1.82
CA LYS A 176 -25.23 5.72 -2.97
C LYS A 176 -26.38 4.95 -3.64
N GLY A 177 -26.78 3.83 -3.05
CA GLY A 177 -27.80 2.93 -3.59
C GLY A 177 -27.21 1.87 -4.53
N ALA A 178 -27.90 0.73 -4.61
CA ALA A 178 -27.49 -0.41 -5.41
C ALA A 178 -27.56 -0.09 -6.91
N ALA A 179 -26.41 0.09 -7.55
CA ALA A 179 -26.36 0.29 -9.00
C ALA A 179 -26.68 -1.02 -9.74
N ASN A 180 -27.61 -0.99 -10.71
CA ASN A 180 -28.04 -2.17 -11.49
C ASN A 180 -27.26 -2.38 -12.80
N SER A 181 -26.07 -1.77 -12.92
CA SER A 181 -25.24 -1.95 -14.12
C SER A 181 -24.55 -3.32 -14.15
N ALA A 182 -24.34 -3.87 -15.35
CA ALA A 182 -23.60 -5.12 -15.54
C ALA A 182 -22.22 -5.10 -14.85
N GLY A 183 -21.52 -3.96 -14.87
CA GLY A 183 -20.23 -3.79 -14.20
C GLY A 183 -20.32 -3.81 -12.67
N ALA A 184 -21.43 -3.33 -12.09
CA ALA A 184 -21.67 -3.41 -10.64
C ALA A 184 -21.97 -4.87 -10.22
N GLN A 185 -22.78 -5.58 -11.00
CA GLN A 185 -23.12 -6.98 -10.74
C GLN A 185 -21.89 -7.90 -10.82
N ILE A 186 -20.99 -7.70 -11.79
CA ILE A 186 -19.72 -8.45 -11.87
C ILE A 186 -18.86 -8.22 -10.63
N ARG A 187 -18.79 -6.99 -10.12
CA ARG A 187 -18.02 -6.70 -8.89
C ARG A 187 -18.63 -7.33 -7.65
N ARG A 188 -19.97 -7.33 -7.53
CA ARG A 188 -20.67 -8.05 -6.43
C ARG A 188 -20.39 -9.54 -6.49
N TYR A 189 -20.49 -10.15 -7.67
CA TYR A 189 -20.15 -11.55 -7.87
C TYR A 189 -18.69 -11.84 -7.48
N ASN A 190 -17.75 -10.97 -7.90
CA ASN A 190 -16.34 -11.10 -7.53
C ASN A 190 -16.10 -10.92 -6.01
N GLU A 191 -16.86 -10.07 -5.31
CA GLU A 191 -16.80 -9.94 -3.86
C GLU A 191 -17.28 -11.22 -3.16
N ILE A 192 -18.38 -11.82 -3.64
CA ILE A 192 -18.90 -13.09 -3.12
C ILE A 192 -17.91 -14.23 -3.38
N ALA A 193 -17.38 -14.33 -4.60
CA ALA A 193 -16.41 -15.35 -4.95
C ALA A 193 -15.11 -15.20 -4.13
N LEU A 194 -14.65 -13.96 -3.89
CA LEU A 194 -13.50 -13.72 -3.02
C LEU A 194 -13.78 -14.16 -1.57
N ALA A 195 -14.99 -13.90 -1.07
CA ALA A 195 -15.40 -14.35 0.26
C ALA A 195 -15.41 -15.88 0.38
N GLN A 196 -15.88 -16.57 -0.66
CA GLN A 196 -15.86 -18.03 -0.72
C GLN A 196 -14.43 -18.57 -0.75
N ASP A 197 -13.55 -18.03 -1.60
CA ASP A 197 -12.14 -18.44 -1.68
C ASP A 197 -11.42 -18.27 -0.33
N VAL A 198 -11.67 -17.14 0.35
CA VAL A 198 -11.09 -16.84 1.68
C VAL A 198 -11.65 -17.78 2.75
N ARG A 199 -12.96 -18.08 2.73
CA ARG A 199 -13.58 -19.02 3.67
C ARG A 199 -13.01 -20.42 3.53
N GLU A 200 -12.86 -20.89 2.29
CA GLU A 200 -12.28 -22.20 2.01
C GLU A 200 -10.82 -22.27 2.47
N LEU A 201 -10.04 -21.22 2.22
CA LEU A 201 -8.67 -21.12 2.70
C LEU A 201 -8.58 -21.16 4.23
N LEU A 202 -9.41 -20.38 4.93
CA LEU A 202 -9.40 -20.37 6.40
C LEU A 202 -9.84 -21.71 6.99
N LYS A 203 -10.74 -22.43 6.32
CA LYS A 203 -11.12 -23.80 6.67
C LYS A 203 -9.97 -24.78 6.46
N GLU A 204 -9.27 -24.70 5.32
CA GLU A 204 -8.07 -25.48 5.01
C GLU A 204 -6.96 -25.24 6.05
N TRP A 205 -6.79 -23.98 6.48
CA TRP A 205 -5.75 -23.56 7.42
C TRP A 205 -6.15 -23.62 8.89
N ASN A 206 -7.35 -24.13 9.23
CA ASN A 206 -7.82 -24.15 10.63
C ASN A 206 -6.82 -24.87 11.56
N SER A 207 -6.31 -26.03 11.14
CA SER A 207 -5.29 -26.77 11.89
C SER A 207 -3.96 -26.02 12.02
N LEU A 208 -3.57 -25.24 11.00
CA LEU A 208 -2.36 -24.42 11.04
C LEU A 208 -2.55 -23.19 11.92
N LEU A 209 -3.74 -22.58 11.92
CA LEU A 209 -4.06 -21.41 12.74
C LEU A 209 -4.22 -21.76 14.22
N ALA A 210 -4.56 -23.01 14.55
CA ALA A 210 -4.58 -23.49 15.93
C ALA A 210 -3.19 -23.43 16.58
N THR A 211 -2.11 -23.64 15.82
CA THR A 211 -0.72 -23.61 16.31
C THR A 211 -0.07 -22.24 16.21
N VAL A 212 -0.81 -21.20 15.80
CA VAL A 212 -0.25 -19.85 15.62
C VAL A 212 -0.33 -19.08 16.93
N ASP A 213 0.79 -18.43 17.27
CA ASP A 213 0.94 -17.61 18.46
C ASP A 213 0.35 -16.20 18.24
N ILE A 214 0.59 -15.62 17.05
CA ILE A 214 0.20 -14.24 16.70
C ILE A 214 -0.44 -14.21 15.31
N ILE A 215 -1.61 -13.57 15.21
CA ILE A 215 -2.32 -13.36 13.95
C ILE A 215 -2.36 -11.85 13.65
N LEU A 216 -1.58 -11.40 12.68
CA LEU A 216 -1.59 -10.01 12.23
C LEU A 216 -2.56 -9.83 11.06
N VAL A 217 -3.53 -8.94 11.20
CA VAL A 217 -4.59 -8.69 10.22
C VAL A 217 -4.59 -7.23 9.78
N ARG A 218 -4.46 -7.01 8.48
CA ARG A 218 -4.72 -5.74 7.81
C ARG A 218 -5.98 -5.90 6.99
N ALA A 219 -7.04 -5.21 7.39
CA ALA A 219 -8.27 -5.13 6.63
C ALA A 219 -8.65 -3.65 6.41
N SER A 220 -8.54 -3.18 5.18
CA SER A 220 -8.85 -1.79 4.83
C SER A 220 -10.37 -1.60 4.71
N GLY A 221 -10.97 -0.94 5.69
CA GLY A 221 -12.40 -0.60 5.74
C GLY A 221 -13.32 -1.71 6.27
N PRO A 222 -14.60 -1.39 6.54
CA PRO A 222 -15.55 -2.33 7.17
C PRO A 222 -15.81 -3.59 6.36
N SER A 223 -15.92 -3.47 5.03
CA SER A 223 -16.18 -4.61 4.12
C SER A 223 -15.05 -5.63 4.16
N SER A 224 -13.79 -5.19 4.17
CA SER A 224 -12.62 -6.09 4.28
C SER A 224 -12.54 -6.77 5.65
N LYS A 225 -12.95 -6.09 6.73
CA LYS A 225 -13.01 -6.69 8.07
C LYS A 225 -14.09 -7.78 8.12
N LYS A 226 -15.27 -7.46 7.59
CA LYS A 226 -16.39 -8.40 7.42
C LYS A 226 -15.95 -9.65 6.65
N LEU A 227 -15.18 -9.48 5.57
CA LEU A 227 -14.65 -10.58 4.76
C LEU A 227 -13.81 -11.59 5.56
N LEU A 228 -13.05 -11.17 6.57
CA LEU A 228 -12.22 -12.08 7.36
C LEU A 228 -13.01 -12.66 8.53
N TYR A 229 -13.73 -11.81 9.27
CA TYR A 229 -14.37 -12.23 10.52
C TYR A 229 -15.60 -13.11 10.31
N GLU A 230 -16.38 -12.86 9.26
CA GLU A 230 -17.57 -13.70 8.98
C GLU A 230 -17.22 -15.03 8.28
N ASN A 231 -15.97 -15.20 7.85
CA ASN A 231 -15.55 -16.35 7.04
C ASN A 231 -14.56 -17.28 7.75
N GLY A 232 -14.38 -17.14 9.07
CA GLY A 232 -13.67 -18.14 9.87
C GLY A 232 -12.68 -17.59 10.90
N LEU A 233 -12.38 -16.29 10.89
CA LEU A 233 -11.52 -15.69 11.91
C LEU A 233 -12.36 -15.07 13.03
N ASP A 234 -12.13 -15.44 14.29
CA ASP A 234 -12.85 -14.80 15.39
C ASP A 234 -12.35 -13.36 15.61
N LYS A 235 -13.29 -12.44 15.81
CA LYS A 235 -13.02 -11.03 16.10
C LYS A 235 -12.52 -10.83 17.53
N HIS A 236 -12.92 -11.71 18.46
CA HIS A 236 -12.61 -11.60 19.88
C HIS A 236 -11.37 -12.39 20.29
N ASP A 237 -10.69 -13.04 19.34
CA ASP A 237 -9.45 -13.76 19.61
C ASP A 237 -8.31 -12.79 20.00
N PRO A 238 -7.70 -12.91 21.20
CA PRO A 238 -6.63 -12.02 21.65
C PRO A 238 -5.34 -12.12 20.81
N ARG A 239 -5.19 -13.19 20.00
CA ARG A 239 -4.09 -13.36 19.06
C ARG A 239 -4.24 -12.48 17.83
N VAL A 240 -5.46 -12.04 17.51
CA VAL A 240 -5.76 -11.22 16.33
C VAL A 240 -5.46 -9.76 16.61
N ARG A 241 -4.51 -9.20 15.86
CA ARG A 241 -4.00 -7.83 16.05
C ARG A 241 -3.87 -7.09 14.74
N GLY A 242 -3.93 -5.77 14.82
CA GLY A 242 -3.66 -4.89 13.67
C GLY A 242 -2.17 -4.80 13.34
N PHE A 243 -1.86 -4.46 12.09
CA PHE A 243 -0.50 -4.11 11.70
C PHE A 243 -0.12 -2.73 12.30
N PRO A 244 0.98 -2.63 13.07
CA PRO A 244 1.44 -1.36 13.65
C PRO A 244 2.29 -0.52 12.68
N LEU A 245 2.14 -0.72 11.37
CA LEU A 245 2.91 -0.05 10.33
C LEU A 245 2.08 0.26 9.09
N ASN A 246 2.55 1.23 8.31
CA ASN A 246 1.94 1.60 7.05
C ASN A 246 2.28 0.59 5.96
N THR A 247 1.34 -0.34 5.75
CA THR A 247 1.42 -1.42 4.75
C THR A 247 0.93 -0.96 3.37
N ARG A 248 1.54 -1.50 2.30
CA ARG A 248 1.18 -1.28 0.90
C ARG A 248 0.03 -2.20 0.43
N ARG A 249 0.00 -2.52 -0.86
CA ARG A 249 -0.97 -3.45 -1.46
C ARG A 249 -0.72 -4.86 -0.91
N ALA A 250 -1.81 -5.62 -0.68
CA ALA A 250 -1.73 -7.01 -0.22
C ALA A 250 -1.04 -7.89 -1.28
N THR A 251 0.25 -8.16 -1.08
CA THR A 251 1.08 -9.07 -1.89
C THR A 251 2.00 -9.84 -0.95
N GLN A 252 2.51 -10.99 -1.40
CA GLN A 252 3.46 -11.77 -0.62
C GLN A 252 4.72 -10.96 -0.26
N SER A 253 5.25 -10.17 -1.20
CA SER A 253 6.42 -9.32 -0.95
C SER A 253 6.17 -8.27 0.14
N GLU A 254 4.95 -7.75 0.25
CA GLU A 254 4.59 -6.80 1.30
C GLU A 254 4.47 -7.46 2.66
N ILE A 255 3.97 -8.71 2.72
CA ILE A 255 3.98 -9.49 3.97
C ILE A 255 5.41 -9.76 4.42
N ILE A 256 6.28 -10.22 3.52
CA ILE A 256 7.70 -10.48 3.83
C ILE A 256 8.39 -9.19 4.29
N ARG A 257 8.18 -8.07 3.60
CA ARG A 257 8.68 -6.75 4.02
C ARG A 257 8.19 -6.39 5.42
N SER A 258 6.89 -6.52 5.67
CA SER A 258 6.28 -6.19 6.95
C SER A 258 6.82 -7.08 8.07
N PHE A 259 6.99 -8.37 7.80
CA PHE A 259 7.60 -9.32 8.72
C PHE A 259 9.01 -8.87 9.11
N HIS A 260 9.88 -8.56 8.15
CA HIS A 260 11.25 -8.10 8.46
C HIS A 260 11.28 -6.78 9.22
N ILE A 261 10.35 -5.85 8.97
CA ILE A 261 10.28 -4.59 9.74
C ILE A 261 9.87 -4.87 11.19
N LEU A 262 8.87 -5.74 11.38
CA LEU A 262 8.33 -6.07 12.70
C LEU A 262 9.27 -6.94 13.53
N SER A 263 10.02 -7.83 12.88
CA SER A 263 10.93 -8.76 13.55
C SER A 263 12.31 -8.16 13.80
N ARG A 264 12.64 -7.01 13.22
CA ARG A 264 13.89 -6.29 13.49
C ARG A 264 13.76 -5.33 14.65
N LEU A 265 14.84 -5.25 15.40
CA LEU A 265 15.02 -4.27 16.46
C LEU A 265 15.02 -2.85 15.89
N GLN A 266 14.24 -1.95 16.47
CA GLN A 266 14.30 -0.53 16.13
C GLN A 266 15.36 0.14 17.01
N VAL A 267 16.19 1.00 16.44
CA VAL A 267 17.19 1.77 17.18
C VAL A 267 16.82 3.25 17.04
N GLY A 268 16.68 3.95 18.16
CA GLY A 268 16.45 5.39 18.19
C GLY A 268 17.48 6.11 19.06
N SER A 269 17.53 7.44 18.97
CA SER A 269 18.28 8.27 19.92
C SER A 269 17.35 8.81 21.01
N THR A 270 17.84 8.99 22.24
CA THR A 270 17.13 9.70 23.31
C THR A 270 17.01 11.18 23.02
N GLU A 271 17.82 11.72 22.11
CA GLU A 271 17.73 13.11 21.65
C GLU A 271 16.50 13.34 20.76
N ASP A 272 16.07 12.32 20.01
CA ASP A 272 14.89 12.38 19.13
C ASP A 272 13.58 12.59 19.93
N ASP A 273 13.51 12.08 21.17
CA ASP A 273 12.33 12.25 22.05
C ASP A 273 12.17 13.70 22.54
N ILE A 274 13.27 14.43 22.67
CA ILE A 274 13.28 15.84 23.10
C ILE A 274 12.74 16.72 21.98
N GLU A 275 12.98 16.36 20.71
CA GLU A 275 12.40 17.05 19.55
C GLU A 275 10.92 16.70 19.34
N GLU A 276 10.50 15.46 19.59
CA GLU A 276 9.08 15.06 19.49
C GLU A 276 8.23 15.72 20.59
N THR A 277 8.72 15.80 21.83
CA THR A 277 8.03 16.49 22.95
C THR A 277 7.99 18.01 22.77
N ARG A 278 8.96 18.61 22.07
CA ARG A 278 8.92 20.05 21.69
C ARG A 278 7.90 20.35 20.58
N ASN A 279 7.52 19.36 19.77
CA ASN A 279 6.65 19.54 18.60
C ASN A 279 5.18 19.11 18.82
N THR A 280 4.80 18.62 20.02
CA THR A 280 3.40 18.39 20.36
C THR A 280 2.71 19.69 20.79
N PRO A 281 1.66 20.17 20.09
CA PRO A 281 1.00 21.42 20.44
C PRO A 281 0.11 21.24 21.69
N SER A 282 0.55 21.79 22.83
CA SER A 282 -0.31 21.98 24.00
C SER A 282 -1.28 23.15 23.73
N MET A 283 -2.58 22.87 23.84
CA MET A 283 -3.65 23.85 23.65
C MET A 283 -3.77 24.77 24.88
N MET A 284 -3.22 25.98 24.82
CA MET A 284 -3.64 27.16 25.60
C MET A 284 -3.20 28.45 24.87
N PRO A 285 -3.90 29.60 25.05
CA PRO A 285 -3.88 30.70 24.10
C PRO A 285 -2.55 31.47 24.14
N VAL A 286 -1.94 31.58 22.97
CA VAL A 286 -0.63 32.21 22.74
C VAL A 286 -0.76 33.72 22.88
N THR A 287 -0.23 34.29 23.96
CA THR A 287 0.36 35.63 23.89
C THR A 287 1.82 35.46 23.48
N THR A 288 2.09 35.87 22.26
CA THR A 288 3.34 35.78 21.51
C THR A 288 4.55 36.36 22.24
N ILE A 289 5.57 35.54 22.48
CA ILE A 289 6.99 35.95 22.42
C ILE A 289 7.81 34.81 21.80
N LYS A 290 8.50 35.08 20.68
CA LYS A 290 9.28 34.14 19.88
C LYS A 290 10.71 33.96 20.43
N PRO A 291 11.23 32.72 20.54
CA PRO A 291 12.67 32.45 20.47
C PRO A 291 13.10 32.19 19.01
N VAL A 292 14.28 32.69 18.66
CA VAL A 292 14.80 32.81 17.29
C VAL A 292 15.15 31.45 16.68
N GLU A 293 14.28 30.97 15.79
CA GLU A 293 14.64 30.03 14.73
C GLU A 293 15.34 30.78 13.59
N ILE A 294 16.40 30.18 13.04
CA ILE A 294 17.00 30.63 11.79
C ILE A 294 15.96 30.38 10.69
N LYS A 295 15.24 31.44 10.31
CA LYS A 295 14.20 31.41 9.29
C LYS A 295 14.79 30.87 7.98
N PRO A 296 14.16 29.88 7.31
CA PRO A 296 14.35 29.73 5.87
C PRO A 296 13.94 31.06 5.21
N ASP A 297 14.71 31.55 4.25
CA ASP A 297 14.41 32.79 3.57
C ASP A 297 13.04 32.64 2.88
N VAL A 298 12.03 33.39 3.33
CA VAL A 298 10.62 33.27 2.86
C VAL A 298 10.55 33.34 1.33
N LYS A 299 11.49 34.06 0.71
CA LYS A 299 11.62 34.19 -0.73
C LYS A 299 11.98 32.88 -1.43
N GLN A 300 12.86 32.05 -0.86
CA GLN A 300 13.29 30.78 -1.47
C GLN A 300 12.17 29.75 -1.52
N VAL A 301 11.30 29.70 -0.51
CA VAL A 301 10.11 28.84 -0.49
C VAL A 301 9.13 29.26 -1.58
N GLU A 302 8.87 30.56 -1.74
CA GLU A 302 8.00 31.07 -2.81
C GLU A 302 8.55 30.78 -4.22
N HIS A 303 9.87 30.94 -4.41
CA HIS A 303 10.54 30.58 -5.67
C HIS A 303 10.42 29.08 -5.95
N THR A 304 10.58 28.25 -4.91
CA THR A 304 10.45 26.79 -5.02
C THR A 304 9.04 26.38 -5.44
N ASP A 305 7.99 26.94 -4.85
CA ASP A 305 6.60 26.62 -5.19
C ASP A 305 6.25 27.05 -6.62
N LYS A 306 6.67 28.25 -7.02
CA LYS A 306 6.46 28.74 -8.39
C LYS A 306 7.21 27.89 -9.41
N LEU A 307 8.48 27.58 -9.19
CA LEU A 307 9.29 26.77 -10.12
C LEU A 307 8.79 25.31 -10.22
N THR A 308 8.47 24.68 -9.09
CA THR A 308 7.98 23.30 -9.07
C THR A 308 6.62 23.19 -9.77
N THR A 309 5.73 24.17 -9.60
CA THR A 309 4.44 24.20 -10.31
C THR A 309 4.61 24.45 -11.82
N LEU A 310 5.56 25.28 -12.24
CA LEU A 310 5.87 25.51 -13.66
C LEU A 310 6.46 24.26 -14.33
N ILE A 311 7.34 23.53 -13.65
CA ILE A 311 7.92 22.26 -14.14
C ILE A 311 6.84 21.19 -14.25
N LYS A 312 5.98 21.04 -13.24
CA LYS A 312 4.83 20.10 -13.28
C LYS A 312 3.86 20.41 -14.42
N ARG A 313 3.68 21.69 -14.77
CA ARG A 313 2.81 22.14 -15.87
C ARG A 313 3.53 22.21 -17.23
N ASN A 314 4.82 21.87 -17.27
CA ASN A 314 5.66 21.89 -18.47
C ASN A 314 5.65 23.25 -19.22
N LYS A 315 5.57 24.36 -18.48
CA LYS A 315 5.56 25.72 -19.06
C LYS A 315 6.99 26.22 -19.28
N VAL A 316 7.65 25.65 -20.28
CA VAL A 316 9.08 25.87 -20.60
C VAL A 316 9.49 27.35 -20.71
N PRO A 317 8.78 28.22 -21.46
CA PRO A 317 9.19 29.62 -21.60
C PRO A 317 9.09 30.40 -20.28
N ALA A 318 8.12 30.06 -19.44
CA ALA A 318 7.91 30.70 -18.15
C ALA A 318 9.01 30.33 -17.15
N ILE A 319 9.55 29.11 -17.21
CA ILE A 319 10.68 28.70 -16.36
C ILE A 319 11.91 29.55 -16.69
N ARG A 320 12.22 29.71 -17.98
CA ARG A 320 13.36 30.51 -18.44
C ARG A 320 13.23 31.99 -18.04
N ALA A 321 12.06 32.58 -18.27
CA ALA A 321 11.79 33.97 -17.88
C ALA A 321 11.93 34.14 -16.36
N TYR A 322 11.30 33.25 -15.58
CA TYR A 322 11.32 33.35 -14.12
C TYR A 322 12.73 33.26 -13.52
N ILE A 323 13.58 32.38 -14.04
CA ILE A 323 14.97 32.24 -13.60
C ILE A 323 15.79 33.50 -13.96
N ALA A 324 15.57 34.06 -15.15
CA ALA A 324 16.25 35.27 -15.59
C ALA A 324 15.84 36.50 -14.77
N ASP A 325 14.54 36.67 -14.52
CA ASP A 325 13.98 37.82 -13.80
C ASP A 325 14.45 37.87 -12.32
N HIS A 326 14.62 36.71 -11.70
CA HIS A 326 14.99 36.60 -10.28
C HIS A 326 16.48 36.31 -10.06
N GLY A 327 17.28 36.17 -11.12
CA GLY A 327 18.72 35.91 -11.03
C GLY A 327 19.08 34.64 -10.27
N ILE A 328 18.22 33.60 -10.33
CA ILE A 328 18.41 32.38 -9.54
C ILE A 328 19.55 31.55 -10.12
N LYS A 329 20.61 31.35 -9.34
CA LYS A 329 21.71 30.42 -9.69
C LYS A 329 21.23 28.98 -9.56
N ILE A 330 21.06 28.32 -10.71
CA ILE A 330 20.43 26.98 -10.78
C ILE A 330 21.22 25.91 -10.01
N ASN A 331 22.55 26.00 -9.99
CA ASN A 331 23.41 24.97 -9.39
C ASN A 331 23.49 25.08 -7.86
N GLU A 332 23.32 26.29 -7.31
CA GLU A 332 23.35 26.55 -5.87
C GLU A 332 21.94 26.47 -5.25
N PHE A 333 20.89 26.61 -6.05
CA PHE A 333 19.50 26.63 -5.58
C PHE A 333 19.02 25.23 -5.16
N GLN A 334 18.81 25.06 -3.85
CA GLN A 334 18.21 23.87 -3.25
C GLN A 334 16.72 24.09 -2.99
N LEU A 335 15.91 23.08 -3.32
CA LEU A 335 14.47 23.12 -3.12
C LEU A 335 14.14 22.93 -1.63
N GLU A 336 13.32 23.83 -1.10
CA GLU A 336 12.78 23.75 0.26
C GLU A 336 11.29 23.35 0.23
N PRO A 337 10.78 22.59 1.22
CA PRO A 337 11.44 22.07 2.41
C PRO A 337 12.27 20.80 2.11
N LYS A 338 13.49 20.74 2.68
CA LYS A 338 14.46 19.63 2.48
C LYS A 338 13.86 18.25 2.73
N LYS A 339 12.92 18.13 3.68
CA LYS A 339 12.22 16.89 4.02
C LYS A 339 11.42 16.29 2.86
N SER A 340 10.83 17.13 2.00
CA SER A 340 10.02 16.68 0.85
C SER A 340 10.85 16.35 -0.38
N TYR A 341 12.02 16.97 -0.51
CA TYR A 341 12.87 16.93 -1.71
C TYR A 341 14.18 16.14 -1.54
N LEU A 342 14.24 15.20 -0.58
CA LEU A 342 15.42 14.35 -0.30
C LEU A 342 16.00 13.66 -1.55
N HIS A 343 15.13 13.17 -2.43
CA HIS A 343 15.55 12.47 -3.65
C HIS A 343 15.84 13.41 -4.82
N ALA A 344 15.35 14.65 -4.76
CA ALA A 344 15.43 15.63 -5.83
C ALA A 344 15.72 17.04 -5.27
N PRO A 345 16.93 17.27 -4.75
CA PRO A 345 17.26 18.51 -4.04
C PRO A 345 17.43 19.71 -4.97
N ASN A 346 17.85 19.50 -6.23
CA ASN A 346 18.01 20.58 -7.21
C ASN A 346 16.91 20.56 -8.28
N LEU A 347 16.84 21.64 -9.05
CA LEU A 347 15.81 21.82 -10.07
C LEU A 347 15.89 20.77 -11.20
N LEU A 348 17.09 20.30 -11.52
CA LEU A 348 17.35 19.31 -12.56
C LEU A 348 16.92 17.89 -12.13
N HIS A 349 17.22 17.48 -10.90
CA HIS A 349 16.72 16.25 -10.29
C HIS A 349 15.20 16.30 -10.16
N PHE A 350 14.61 17.45 -9.84
CA PHE A 350 13.16 17.59 -9.77
C PHE A 350 12.48 17.48 -11.15
N ALA A 351 13.08 18.06 -12.20
CA ALA A 351 12.61 17.88 -13.56
C ALA A 351 12.75 16.43 -14.04
N ALA A 352 13.83 15.74 -13.66
CA ALA A 352 14.04 14.32 -13.92
C ALA A 352 13.05 13.43 -13.17
N PHE A 353 12.76 13.74 -11.90
CA PHE A 353 11.77 13.03 -11.08
C PHE A 353 10.33 13.22 -11.60
N THR A 354 10.02 14.42 -12.08
CA THR A 354 8.71 14.74 -12.69
C THR A 354 8.61 14.21 -14.14
N GLU A 355 9.71 13.68 -14.69
CA GLU A 355 9.83 13.13 -16.03
C GLU A 355 9.48 14.13 -17.15
N SER A 356 9.74 15.42 -16.93
CA SER A 356 9.44 16.46 -17.90
C SER A 356 10.61 16.66 -18.87
N SER A 357 10.59 15.94 -19.99
CA SER A 357 11.63 16.03 -21.04
C SER A 357 11.94 17.47 -21.50
N PRO A 358 10.94 18.36 -21.72
CA PRO A 358 11.22 19.72 -22.17
C PRO A 358 11.78 20.64 -21.06
N ALA A 359 11.44 20.38 -19.80
CA ALA A 359 12.03 21.10 -18.68
C ALA A 359 13.51 20.72 -18.50
N ILE A 360 13.85 19.44 -18.68
CA ILE A 360 15.25 18.97 -18.63
C ILE A 360 16.09 19.69 -19.68
N SER A 361 15.66 19.72 -20.95
CA SER A 361 16.43 20.39 -22.01
C SER A 361 16.69 21.87 -21.71
N VAL A 362 15.69 22.59 -21.20
CA VAL A 362 15.85 24.02 -20.91
C VAL A 362 16.68 24.29 -19.67
N LEU A 363 16.64 23.43 -18.65
CA LEU A 363 17.55 23.55 -17.52
C LEU A 363 19.01 23.33 -17.95
N LEU A 364 19.26 22.39 -18.86
CA LEU A 364 20.61 22.19 -19.41
C LEU A 364 21.05 23.38 -20.28
N ASP A 365 20.13 23.97 -21.06
CA ASP A 365 20.40 25.22 -21.81
C ASP A 365 20.78 26.39 -20.89
N LEU A 366 20.17 26.43 -19.70
CA LEU A 366 20.48 27.40 -18.65
C LEU A 366 21.74 27.04 -17.84
N LYS A 367 22.55 26.09 -18.32
CA LYS A 367 23.82 25.63 -17.73
C LYS A 367 23.66 24.94 -16.36
N ALA A 368 22.57 24.20 -16.15
CA ALA A 368 22.39 23.37 -14.96
C ALA A 368 23.32 22.15 -14.97
N ASP A 369 24.24 22.04 -14.01
CA ASP A 369 25.26 20.98 -14.03
C ASP A 369 24.67 19.58 -13.71
N PRO A 370 24.77 18.59 -14.63
CA PRO A 370 24.22 17.25 -14.44
C PRO A 370 25.15 16.35 -13.61
N ARG A 371 26.35 16.83 -13.29
CA ARG A 371 27.33 16.15 -12.42
C ARG A 371 26.91 16.20 -10.95
N ILE A 372 26.02 17.12 -10.58
CA ILE A 372 25.56 17.28 -9.20
C ILE A 372 24.80 16.02 -8.78
N VAL A 373 25.28 15.39 -7.72
CA VAL A 373 24.63 14.25 -7.08
C VAL A 373 23.69 14.71 -5.98
N ASN A 374 22.63 13.93 -5.73
CA ASN A 374 21.77 14.16 -4.57
C ASN A 374 22.40 13.57 -3.28
N ASP A 375 21.71 13.73 -2.15
CA ASP A 375 22.12 13.15 -0.85
C ASP A 375 22.23 11.61 -0.87
N VAL A 376 21.62 10.97 -1.88
CA VAL A 376 21.66 9.52 -2.13
C VAL A 376 22.72 9.16 -3.19
N SER A 377 23.66 10.08 -3.50
CA SER A 377 24.75 9.91 -4.47
C SER A 377 24.33 9.58 -5.91
N LYS A 378 23.09 9.90 -6.30
CA LYS A 378 22.55 9.70 -7.65
C LYS A 378 22.58 10.97 -8.48
N THR A 379 22.93 10.84 -9.76
CA THR A 379 22.86 11.97 -10.71
C THR A 379 21.42 12.20 -11.18
N ALA A 380 21.15 13.37 -11.77
CA ALA A 380 19.82 13.67 -12.31
C ALA A 380 19.36 12.65 -13.37
N PHE A 381 20.30 12.07 -14.13
CA PHE A 381 20.02 11.03 -15.10
C PHE A 381 19.53 9.71 -14.46
N GLU A 382 20.11 9.33 -13.31
CA GLU A 382 19.73 8.09 -12.61
C GLU A 382 18.40 8.21 -11.86
N VAL A 383 17.99 9.43 -11.51
CA VAL A 383 16.68 9.70 -10.91
C VAL A 383 15.56 9.58 -11.95
N ALA A 384 15.84 9.79 -13.24
CA ALA A 384 14.85 9.66 -14.31
C ALA A 384 14.42 8.20 -14.54
N GLY A 385 13.16 7.89 -14.22
CA GLY A 385 12.57 6.57 -14.47
C GLY A 385 12.26 6.32 -15.95
N SER A 386 11.62 7.29 -16.59
CA SER A 386 11.20 7.16 -17.99
C SER A 386 12.35 7.15 -18.97
N LYS A 387 12.15 6.41 -20.07
CA LYS A 387 13.08 6.38 -21.19
C LYS A 387 13.14 7.73 -21.90
N GLU A 388 12.02 8.46 -21.93
CA GLU A 388 11.89 9.76 -22.61
C GLU A 388 12.64 10.87 -21.87
N ALA A 389 12.60 10.88 -20.53
CA ALA A 389 13.43 11.78 -19.73
C ALA A 389 14.93 11.47 -19.90
N ARG A 390 15.32 10.18 -19.88
CA ARG A 390 16.71 9.78 -20.14
C ARG A 390 17.18 10.12 -21.55
N ASP A 391 16.32 9.94 -22.55
CA ASP A 391 16.64 10.30 -23.94
C ASP A 391 16.79 11.83 -24.09
N SER A 392 16.11 12.67 -23.30
CA SER A 392 16.31 14.13 -23.36
C SER A 392 17.73 14.59 -22.94
N PHE A 393 18.35 13.95 -21.94
CA PHE A 393 19.76 14.20 -21.60
C PHE A 393 20.70 13.79 -22.75
N ARG A 394 20.40 12.66 -23.40
CA ARG A 394 21.18 12.14 -24.53
C ARG A 394 20.99 12.97 -25.79
N MET A 395 19.80 13.51 -26.01
CA MET A 395 19.52 14.44 -27.09
C MET A 395 20.30 15.73 -26.90
N TRP A 396 20.30 16.27 -25.68
CA TRP A 396 21.04 17.50 -25.39
C TRP A 396 22.55 17.33 -25.53
N ARG A 397 23.09 16.18 -25.07
CA ARG A 397 24.49 15.78 -25.31
C ARG A 397 24.82 15.65 -26.80
N GLY A 398 23.90 15.11 -27.59
CA GLY A 398 24.08 14.88 -29.04
C GLY A 398 23.88 16.11 -29.93
N LEU A 399 23.63 17.30 -29.34
CA LEU A 399 23.65 18.56 -30.08
C LEU A 399 25.10 19.04 -30.25
N ASP A 400 25.40 19.58 -31.44
CA ASP A 400 26.76 19.99 -31.82
C ASP A 400 27.35 20.98 -30.80
N GLY A 401 28.56 20.67 -30.30
CA GLY A 401 29.30 21.51 -29.36
C GLY A 401 28.94 21.34 -27.87
N ASN A 402 28.02 20.44 -27.51
CA ASN A 402 27.67 20.17 -26.10
C ASN A 402 28.45 19.00 -25.47
N GLU A 403 29.12 18.17 -26.28
CA GLU A 403 29.88 17.02 -25.78
C GLU A 403 31.08 17.43 -24.92
N GLN A 404 31.73 18.56 -25.24
CA GLN A 404 32.89 19.06 -24.51
C GLN A 404 32.53 19.96 -23.31
N LYS A 405 31.25 20.33 -23.15
CA LYS A 405 30.86 21.27 -22.08
C LYS A 405 30.97 20.64 -20.70
N TRP A 406 30.64 19.36 -20.58
CA TRP A 406 30.59 18.63 -19.31
C TRP A 406 31.20 17.23 -19.43
N ASP A 407 31.75 16.73 -18.33
CA ASP A 407 32.27 15.37 -18.17
C ASP A 407 31.07 14.43 -18.01
N TRP A 408 30.58 13.97 -19.15
CA TRP A 408 29.38 13.12 -19.24
C TRP A 408 29.55 11.77 -18.54
N GLU A 409 30.79 11.30 -18.37
CA GLU A 409 31.12 10.13 -17.57
C GLU A 409 30.78 10.32 -16.09
N ALA A 410 31.14 11.48 -15.51
CA ALA A 410 30.80 11.82 -14.13
C ALA A 410 29.28 11.99 -13.95
N ALA A 411 28.57 12.49 -14.98
CA ALA A 411 27.12 12.59 -14.99
C ALA A 411 26.39 11.24 -15.23
N ARG A 412 27.13 10.17 -15.56
CA ARG A 412 26.63 8.83 -15.91
C ARG A 412 25.63 8.83 -17.07
N VAL A 413 25.75 9.79 -18.00
CA VAL A 413 24.88 9.89 -19.19
C VAL A 413 25.54 9.14 -20.35
N PRO A 414 24.89 8.10 -20.93
CA PRO A 414 25.40 7.38 -22.09
C PRO A 414 25.58 8.27 -23.33
N ALA A 415 26.18 7.70 -24.38
CA ALA A 415 26.39 8.40 -25.66
C ALA A 415 25.13 9.11 -26.18
N GLY A 416 25.34 10.30 -26.73
CA GLY A 416 24.29 11.16 -27.27
C GLY A 416 23.48 10.43 -28.34
N LEU A 417 22.18 10.69 -28.38
CA LEU A 417 21.27 10.08 -29.35
C LEU A 417 20.70 11.20 -30.22
N THR A 418 20.87 11.09 -31.54
CA THR A 418 20.36 12.11 -32.46
C THR A 418 18.84 12.02 -32.58
N SER A 419 18.19 13.16 -32.87
CA SER A 419 16.74 13.26 -33.04
C SER A 419 16.20 12.27 -34.09
N GLU A 420 16.99 11.99 -35.14
CA GLU A 420 16.66 11.06 -36.21
C GLU A 420 16.64 9.60 -35.74
N GLN A 421 17.60 9.19 -34.91
CA GLN A 421 17.66 7.84 -34.35
C GLN A 421 16.49 7.56 -33.40
N ILE A 422 16.00 8.58 -32.68
CA ILE A 422 14.80 8.48 -31.82
C ILE A 422 13.56 8.28 -32.67
N LYS A 423 13.38 9.08 -33.73
CA LYS A 423 12.24 8.95 -34.66
C LYS A 423 12.23 7.58 -35.33
N ALA A 424 13.37 7.10 -35.82
CA ALA A 424 13.51 5.76 -36.41
C ALA A 424 13.17 4.65 -35.40
N ARG A 425 13.61 4.77 -34.14
CA ARG A 425 13.28 3.79 -33.09
C ARG A 425 11.79 3.79 -32.73
N LYS A 426 11.16 4.98 -32.68
CA LYS A 426 9.71 5.09 -32.45
C LYS A 426 8.92 4.49 -33.60
N ALA A 427 9.31 4.73 -34.86
CA ALA A 427 8.70 4.12 -36.03
C ALA A 427 8.77 2.59 -35.98
N ARG A 428 9.96 2.01 -35.70
CA ARG A 428 10.13 0.55 -35.55
C ARG A 428 9.27 -0.04 -34.42
N GLN A 429 9.10 0.68 -33.31
CA GLN A 429 8.23 0.22 -32.22
C GLN A 429 6.75 0.21 -32.60
N VAL A 430 6.30 1.19 -33.39
CA VAL A 430 4.91 1.24 -33.89
C VAL A 430 4.69 0.10 -34.88
N GLU A 431 5.64 -0.14 -35.79
CA GLU A 431 5.58 -1.23 -36.76
C GLU A 431 5.54 -2.61 -36.07
N GLN A 432 6.40 -2.85 -35.06
CA GLN A 432 6.39 -4.10 -34.30
C GLN A 432 5.06 -4.33 -33.56
N LYS A 433 4.46 -3.28 -32.98
CA LYS A 433 3.14 -3.39 -32.34
C LYS A 433 2.04 -3.68 -33.36
N ALA A 434 2.08 -3.05 -34.52
CA ALA A 434 1.12 -3.31 -35.59
C ALA A 434 1.21 -4.77 -36.08
N LEU A 435 2.41 -5.34 -36.13
CA LEU A 435 2.62 -6.76 -36.47
C LEU A 435 2.05 -7.69 -35.39
N THR A 436 2.32 -7.44 -34.10
CA THR A 436 1.78 -8.28 -33.01
C THR A 436 0.26 -8.21 -32.93
N ASP A 437 -0.32 -7.02 -33.11
CA ASP A 437 -1.77 -6.83 -33.08
C ASP A 437 -2.44 -7.54 -34.28
N ALA A 438 -1.79 -7.54 -35.46
CA ALA A 438 -2.26 -8.27 -36.63
C ALA A 438 -2.22 -9.79 -36.43
N GLU A 439 -1.18 -10.31 -35.77
CA GLU A 439 -1.10 -11.74 -35.42
C GLU A 439 -2.19 -12.15 -34.42
N GLU A 440 -2.46 -11.34 -33.39
CA GLU A 440 -3.55 -11.58 -32.44
C GLU A 440 -4.93 -11.52 -33.11
N ASP A 441 -5.13 -10.59 -34.05
CA ASP A 441 -6.35 -10.50 -34.85
C ASP A 441 -6.57 -11.75 -35.72
N GLN A 442 -5.51 -12.27 -36.34
CA GLN A 442 -5.60 -13.49 -37.13
C GLN A 442 -5.95 -14.70 -36.26
N ARG A 443 -5.35 -14.82 -35.07
CA ARG A 443 -5.69 -15.89 -34.11
C ARG A 443 -7.14 -15.82 -33.65
N ARG A 444 -7.63 -14.62 -33.32
CA ARG A 444 -9.04 -14.41 -32.93
C ARG A 444 -10.00 -14.74 -34.07
N ARG A 445 -9.71 -14.34 -35.30
CA ARG A 445 -10.55 -14.67 -36.47
C ARG A 445 -10.57 -16.18 -36.74
N ALA A 446 -9.45 -16.87 -36.59
CA ALA A 446 -9.37 -18.32 -36.77
C ALA A 446 -10.16 -19.08 -35.70
N GLU A 447 -10.08 -18.65 -34.43
CA GLU A 447 -10.85 -19.23 -33.33
C GLU A 447 -12.36 -19.02 -33.51
N MET A 448 -12.78 -17.81 -33.91
CA MET A 448 -14.17 -17.50 -34.25
C MET A 448 -14.70 -18.37 -35.40
N ALA A 449 -13.93 -18.51 -36.48
CA ALA A 449 -14.32 -19.35 -37.61
C ALA A 449 -14.43 -20.84 -37.26
N ARG A 450 -13.65 -21.32 -36.28
CA ARG A 450 -13.76 -22.68 -35.76
C ARG A 450 -15.05 -22.86 -34.96
N LEU A 451 -15.36 -21.91 -34.07
CA LEU A 451 -16.59 -21.93 -33.27
C LEU A 451 -17.84 -21.81 -34.15
N GLU A 452 -17.80 -21.00 -35.20
CA GLU A 452 -18.91 -20.88 -36.17
C GLU A 452 -19.15 -22.21 -36.92
N ARG A 453 -18.08 -22.93 -37.27
CA ARG A 453 -18.20 -24.27 -37.88
C ARG A 453 -18.81 -25.29 -36.91
N GLU A 454 -18.36 -25.33 -35.67
CA GLU A 454 -18.91 -26.20 -34.63
C GLU A 454 -20.40 -25.90 -34.38
N VAL A 455 -20.77 -24.63 -34.28
CA VAL A 455 -22.18 -24.23 -34.14
C VAL A 455 -23.00 -24.57 -35.39
N ALA A 456 -22.43 -24.44 -36.59
CA ALA A 456 -23.12 -24.82 -37.82
C ALA A 456 -23.33 -26.34 -37.93
N GLU A 457 -22.35 -27.13 -37.50
CA GLU A 457 -22.44 -28.60 -37.42
C GLU A 457 -23.49 -29.03 -36.39
N ASP A 458 -23.51 -28.42 -35.19
CA ASP A 458 -24.53 -28.66 -34.17
C ASP A 458 -25.93 -28.29 -34.65
N GLN A 459 -26.08 -27.16 -35.36
CA GLN A 459 -27.36 -26.74 -35.95
C GLN A 459 -27.80 -27.67 -37.08
N ALA A 460 -26.88 -28.18 -37.90
CA ALA A 460 -27.18 -29.13 -38.96
C ALA A 460 -27.60 -30.50 -38.38
N ALA A 461 -26.92 -30.96 -37.33
CA ALA A 461 -27.27 -32.18 -36.61
C ALA A 461 -28.66 -32.07 -35.95
N ALA A 462 -28.96 -30.94 -35.30
CA ALA A 462 -30.27 -30.68 -34.72
C ALA A 462 -31.40 -30.64 -35.77
N LYS A 463 -31.14 -30.05 -36.94
CA LYS A 463 -32.10 -30.05 -38.07
C LYS A 463 -32.30 -31.46 -38.64
N ALA A 464 -31.24 -32.21 -38.85
CA ALA A 464 -31.32 -33.60 -39.33
C ALA A 464 -32.07 -34.51 -38.35
N GLU A 465 -31.93 -34.29 -37.04
CA GLU A 465 -32.71 -35.02 -36.04
C GLU A 465 -34.21 -34.63 -36.07
N GLN A 466 -34.52 -33.35 -36.27
CA GLN A 466 -35.90 -32.88 -36.45
C GLN A 466 -36.53 -33.45 -37.73
N ASP A 467 -35.78 -33.52 -38.82
CA ASP A 467 -36.23 -34.11 -40.09
C ASP A 467 -36.36 -35.65 -40.00
N ARG A 468 -35.56 -36.35 -39.19
CA ARG A 468 -35.77 -37.78 -38.90
C ARG A 468 -37.02 -38.02 -38.05
N LYS A 469 -37.37 -37.10 -37.16
CA LYS A 469 -38.62 -37.13 -36.36
C LYS A 469 -39.87 -36.79 -37.20
N ARG A 470 -39.73 -35.94 -38.22
CA ARG A 470 -40.77 -35.69 -39.23
C ARG A 470 -40.61 -36.68 -40.39
N GLY A 471 -41.25 -37.85 -40.30
CA GLY A 471 -41.26 -38.84 -41.40
C GLY A 471 -41.69 -38.26 -42.75
N PRO A 472 -41.54 -39.00 -43.88
CA PRO A 472 -41.66 -38.47 -45.24
C PRO A 472 -43.11 -38.08 -45.57
N GLY A 473 -43.50 -36.89 -45.12
CA GLY A 473 -44.79 -36.27 -45.33
C GLY A 473 -44.70 -35.24 -46.45
N ARG A 474 -45.46 -35.51 -47.51
CA ARG A 474 -45.70 -34.70 -48.72
C ARG A 474 -45.74 -33.20 -48.42
N SER A 475 -44.77 -32.45 -48.95
CA SER A 475 -44.74 -30.98 -48.90
C SER A 475 -45.82 -30.41 -49.83
N LEU A 476 -46.69 -29.56 -49.27
CA LEU A 476 -47.52 -28.65 -50.06
C LEU A 476 -46.68 -27.41 -50.43
N PRO A 477 -46.82 -26.86 -51.65
CA PRO A 477 -46.02 -25.74 -52.09
C PRO A 477 -46.50 -24.48 -51.36
N MET A 478 -45.71 -24.01 -50.40
CA MET A 478 -45.92 -22.73 -49.72
C MET A 478 -45.41 -21.60 -50.64
N GLY A 479 -46.11 -21.42 -51.76
CA GLY A 479 -46.15 -20.14 -52.45
C GLY A 479 -47.28 -19.33 -51.82
N LEU A 480 -46.99 -18.07 -51.50
CA LEU A 480 -47.93 -17.05 -51.02
C LEU A 480 -48.10 -16.90 -49.51
N LEU A 481 -47.05 -16.43 -48.82
CA LEU A 481 -47.21 -15.32 -47.87
C LEU A 481 -45.87 -14.60 -47.64
N GLY A 482 -45.87 -13.31 -47.96
CA GLY A 482 -44.69 -12.46 -47.92
C GLY A 482 -44.15 -12.19 -46.52
N THR A 483 -42.84 -11.90 -46.50
CA THR A 483 -42.16 -10.97 -45.59
C THR A 483 -42.53 -11.07 -44.10
N SER A 484 -41.71 -11.79 -43.32
CA SER A 484 -41.48 -11.43 -41.91
C SER A 484 -40.19 -12.05 -41.36
N SER A 485 -39.15 -11.21 -41.34
CA SER A 485 -37.85 -11.43 -40.68
C SER A 485 -37.96 -11.38 -39.14
N MET A 486 -38.96 -12.04 -38.54
CA MET A 486 -39.24 -11.96 -37.09
C MET A 486 -39.41 -13.31 -36.39
N THR A 487 -39.39 -14.45 -37.09
CA THR A 487 -39.72 -15.75 -36.49
C THR A 487 -38.54 -16.71 -36.23
N SER A 488 -37.30 -16.32 -36.53
CA SER A 488 -36.13 -17.18 -36.28
C SER A 488 -35.74 -17.34 -34.81
N LEU A 489 -36.45 -16.71 -33.87
CA LEU A 489 -36.13 -16.76 -32.43
C LEU A 489 -37.05 -17.68 -31.62
N GLU A 490 -38.12 -18.24 -32.17
CA GLU A 490 -39.09 -18.99 -31.35
C GLU A 490 -38.75 -20.48 -31.18
N GLY A 491 -37.93 -21.06 -32.06
CA GLY A 491 -37.54 -22.48 -32.02
C GLY A 491 -36.22 -22.82 -31.31
N MET A 492 -35.51 -21.84 -30.75
CA MET A 492 -34.18 -22.05 -30.13
C MET A 492 -34.29 -22.27 -28.61
N THR A 493 -33.38 -23.06 -28.03
CA THR A 493 -33.28 -23.20 -26.57
C THR A 493 -33.03 -21.84 -25.91
N PRO A 494 -33.54 -21.60 -24.68
CA PRO A 494 -33.41 -20.30 -24.00
C PRO A 494 -31.95 -19.86 -23.80
N GLU A 495 -31.00 -20.79 -23.78
CA GLU A 495 -29.56 -20.50 -23.72
C GLU A 495 -29.00 -19.98 -25.05
N MET A 496 -29.44 -20.55 -26.18
CA MET A 496 -29.07 -20.08 -27.52
C MET A 496 -29.63 -18.68 -27.79
N LYS A 497 -30.87 -18.39 -27.36
CA LYS A 497 -31.45 -17.03 -27.48
C LYS A 497 -30.63 -15.98 -26.73
N LYS A 498 -30.22 -16.29 -25.48
CA LYS A 498 -29.35 -15.41 -24.69
C LYS A 498 -27.98 -15.23 -25.33
N LYS A 499 -27.43 -16.26 -25.98
CA LYS A 499 -26.14 -16.18 -26.69
C LYS A 499 -26.24 -15.26 -27.91
N VAL A 500 -27.28 -15.41 -28.73
CA VAL A 500 -27.53 -14.57 -29.92
C VAL A 500 -27.79 -13.11 -29.53
N GLU A 501 -28.53 -12.85 -28.44
CA GLU A 501 -28.73 -11.49 -27.93
C GLU A 501 -27.45 -10.87 -27.37
N ARG A 502 -26.63 -11.65 -26.66
CA ARG A 502 -25.32 -11.21 -26.17
C ARG A 502 -24.40 -10.84 -27.33
N GLU A 503 -24.43 -11.62 -28.41
CA GLU A 503 -23.65 -11.39 -29.61
C GLU A 503 -24.13 -10.16 -30.39
N ARG A 504 -25.44 -9.99 -30.54
CA ARG A 504 -26.04 -8.79 -31.17
C ARG A 504 -25.69 -7.52 -30.40
N ARG A 505 -25.64 -7.60 -29.06
CA ARG A 505 -25.25 -6.49 -28.18
C ARG A 505 -23.76 -6.20 -28.24
N ALA A 506 -22.91 -7.23 -28.36
CA ALA A 506 -21.47 -7.08 -28.55
C ALA A 506 -21.15 -6.41 -29.90
N ARG A 507 -21.77 -6.87 -30.99
CA ARG A 507 -21.60 -6.29 -32.33
C ARG A 507 -22.07 -4.83 -32.40
N ALA A 508 -23.17 -4.50 -31.72
CA ALA A 508 -23.64 -3.11 -31.61
C ALA A 508 -22.70 -2.22 -30.77
N ALA A 509 -22.01 -2.79 -29.77
CA ALA A 509 -21.00 -2.06 -29.00
C ALA A 509 -19.73 -1.83 -29.83
N GLU A 510 -19.26 -2.83 -30.58
CA GLU A 510 -18.10 -2.71 -31.48
C GLU A 510 -18.34 -1.69 -32.60
N ALA A 511 -19.55 -1.65 -33.18
CA ALA A 511 -19.92 -0.64 -34.17
C ALA A 511 -19.91 0.79 -33.61
N ARG A 512 -20.09 0.94 -32.29
CA ARG A 512 -19.97 2.24 -31.59
C ARG A 512 -18.53 2.59 -31.24
N PHE A 513 -17.65 1.61 -31.08
CA PHE A 513 -16.21 1.85 -30.85
C PHE A 513 -15.42 2.08 -32.14
N LYS A 514 -15.97 1.73 -33.30
CA LYS A 514 -15.34 1.91 -34.63
C LYS A 514 -15.62 3.28 -35.27
N LYS A 515 -16.35 4.16 -34.61
CA LYS A 515 -16.64 5.53 -35.02
C LYS A 515 -16.03 6.48 -34.00
#